data_AF-A0A1C6CC19-F1
#
_entry.id   AF-A0A1C6CC19-F1
#
_cell.length_a   1.000
_cell.length_b   1.000
_cell.length_c   1.000
_cell.angle_alpha   90.00
_cell.angle_beta   90.00
_cell.angle_gamma   90.00
#
_symmetry.space_group_name_H-M   'P 1'
#
loop_
_entity.id
_entity.type
_entity.pdbx_description
1 polymer ?
#
loop_
_entity_poly.entity_id
_entity_poly.type
_entity_poly.pdbx_seq_one_letter_code
_entity_poly.pdbx_strand_id
1 'polypeptide(L)'
;MSEENRQQQSSAESTVAGAAKTGKAIASIAKGAATGGAHGAAVEAAKSSKKWIIPIVAVILLPVLIIAMLPSVIFGSLFGDGTDTPNGISDDTVLVQNLADINSGISMILSEGLNDVLARIDSDFAASGCDSKEVNNPFGSDVVFNANAIVSQYCAYKDTDATSISKDDMESLLAANKDKLYSFTYTDEVREVPSEPEAESTETVAPDTTTEEPPEPTYETIRVYTISYNGEAYFADQVFHLSDDQKLLASQYAQNLTVLLGDGVYQGLSETEFSALGLSYDGVIFSDGETQVVYYNQLDERWKYELYGTDTIGGYACGPTAMSIVVSSLTSETVDPPHMAQWAYENGYWCSGNGSYHSLIPGAAEAWGLSVEGCTATEPQRIVDALADGKLVVAIMTKGHFTSSGHFIVLRGCTADGKILVADPSSYKRSEKSWDMSIILNEASKRAGSGGPFWIIGN
;
A
#
# COMPACT_ATOMS: atom_id res chain seq x y z
N MET A 1 -55.93 -32.20 -39.06
CA MET A 1 -55.10 -31.59 -38.00
C MET A 1 -54.20 -32.67 -37.46
N SER A 2 -53.01 -32.74 -38.06
CA SER A 2 -52.11 -33.88 -38.16
C SER A 2 -51.20 -34.05 -36.95
N GLU A 3 -50.69 -35.27 -36.79
CA GLU A 3 -49.76 -35.74 -35.75
C GLU A 3 -48.52 -34.84 -35.52
N GLU A 4 -48.16 -33.99 -36.48
CA GLU A 4 -47.09 -32.98 -36.37
C GLU A 4 -47.31 -31.98 -35.23
N ASN A 5 -48.55 -31.52 -34.99
CA ASN A 5 -48.82 -30.58 -33.89
C ASN A 5 -48.68 -31.25 -32.51
N ARG A 6 -48.92 -32.57 -32.39
CA ARG A 6 -48.70 -33.32 -31.14
C ARG A 6 -47.21 -33.59 -30.88
N GLN A 7 -46.41 -33.79 -31.93
CA GLN A 7 -44.95 -33.99 -31.79
C GLN A 7 -44.22 -32.68 -31.43
N GLN A 8 -44.61 -31.54 -32.02
CA GLN A 8 -44.01 -30.25 -31.66
C GLN A 8 -44.34 -29.83 -30.23
N GLN A 9 -45.58 -30.03 -29.78
CA GLN A 9 -46.01 -29.68 -28.42
C GLN A 9 -45.36 -30.58 -27.36
N SER A 10 -45.19 -31.89 -27.62
CA SER A 10 -44.49 -32.79 -26.69
C SER A 10 -42.98 -32.54 -26.65
N SER A 11 -42.37 -32.10 -27.77
CA SER A 11 -40.95 -31.74 -27.80
C SER A 11 -40.67 -30.51 -26.92
N ALA A 12 -41.47 -29.45 -27.03
CA ALA A 12 -41.32 -28.23 -26.24
C ALA A 12 -41.56 -28.48 -24.74
N GLU A 13 -42.59 -29.25 -24.38
CA GLU A 13 -42.85 -29.65 -22.99
C GLU A 13 -41.72 -30.53 -22.41
N SER A 14 -41.13 -31.41 -23.22
CA SER A 14 -40.00 -32.24 -22.82
C SER A 14 -38.71 -31.45 -22.61
N THR A 15 -38.49 -30.39 -23.42
CA THR A 15 -37.33 -29.49 -23.29
C THR A 15 -37.47 -28.59 -22.06
N VAL A 16 -38.67 -28.05 -21.81
CA VAL A 16 -38.96 -27.22 -20.61
C VAL A 16 -38.88 -28.07 -19.33
N ALA A 17 -39.44 -29.28 -19.33
CA ALA A 17 -39.32 -30.21 -18.20
C ALA A 17 -37.88 -30.69 -17.99
N GLY A 18 -37.11 -30.83 -19.07
CA GLY A 18 -35.68 -31.13 -19.03
C GLY A 18 -34.88 -30.01 -18.38
N ALA A 19 -35.10 -28.76 -18.79
CA ALA A 19 -34.45 -27.58 -18.22
C ALA A 19 -34.81 -27.37 -16.74
N ALA A 20 -36.08 -27.55 -16.36
CA ALA A 20 -36.52 -27.45 -14.96
C ALA A 20 -35.91 -28.53 -14.06
N LYS A 21 -35.72 -29.75 -14.57
CA LYS A 21 -35.03 -30.83 -13.83
C LYS A 21 -33.53 -30.56 -13.70
N THR A 22 -32.90 -30.02 -14.75
CA THR A 22 -31.50 -29.59 -14.72
C THR A 22 -31.28 -28.47 -13.71
N GLY A 23 -32.15 -27.45 -13.68
CA GLY A 23 -32.07 -26.36 -12.70
C GLY A 23 -32.21 -26.84 -11.25
N LYS A 24 -33.12 -27.79 -10.98
CA LYS A 24 -33.26 -28.40 -9.66
C LYS A 24 -32.03 -29.20 -9.22
N ALA A 25 -31.40 -29.93 -10.14
CA ALA A 25 -30.19 -30.71 -9.85
C ALA A 25 -28.99 -29.80 -9.52
N ILE A 26 -28.85 -28.68 -10.26
CA ILE A 26 -27.81 -27.68 -10.00
C ILE A 26 -28.04 -27.03 -8.62
N ALA A 27 -29.28 -26.66 -8.29
CA ALA A 27 -29.62 -26.06 -7.00
C ALA A 27 -29.36 -27.00 -5.80
N SER A 28 -29.65 -28.31 -5.93
CA SER A 28 -29.34 -29.29 -4.87
C SER A 28 -27.83 -29.49 -4.67
N ILE A 29 -27.04 -29.41 -5.75
CA ILE A 29 -25.58 -29.54 -5.68
C ILE A 29 -24.96 -28.29 -5.05
N ALA A 30 -25.43 -27.09 -5.42
CA ALA A 30 -25.03 -25.84 -4.78
C ALA A 30 -25.35 -25.84 -3.28
N LYS A 31 -26.51 -26.38 -2.89
CA LYS A 31 -26.88 -26.57 -1.48
C LYS A 31 -25.96 -27.57 -0.76
N GLY A 32 -25.60 -28.69 -1.41
CA GLY A 32 -24.64 -29.66 -0.89
C GLY A 32 -23.23 -29.07 -0.72
N ALA A 33 -22.81 -28.20 -1.64
CA ALA A 33 -21.56 -27.44 -1.55
C ALA A 33 -21.57 -26.49 -0.34
N ALA A 34 -22.67 -25.76 -0.14
CA ALA A 34 -22.83 -24.84 0.99
C ALA A 34 -22.80 -25.53 2.37
N THR A 35 -23.21 -26.79 2.47
CA THR A 35 -23.24 -27.53 3.74
C THR A 35 -22.02 -28.39 4.03
N GLY A 36 -21.19 -28.71 3.03
CA GLY A 36 -20.10 -29.69 3.18
C GLY A 36 -18.91 -29.47 2.27
N GLY A 37 -18.74 -28.25 1.74
CA GLY A 37 -17.67 -27.87 0.83
C GLY A 37 -17.63 -28.72 -0.44
N ALA A 38 -16.43 -28.90 -1.00
CA ALA A 38 -16.21 -29.72 -2.20
C ALA A 38 -16.72 -31.17 -2.03
N HIS A 39 -16.69 -31.70 -0.80
CA HIS A 39 -17.10 -33.07 -0.52
C HIS A 39 -18.62 -33.24 -0.54
N GLY A 40 -19.37 -32.28 0.02
CA GLY A 40 -20.84 -32.25 -0.02
C GLY A 40 -21.39 -32.01 -1.43
N ALA A 41 -20.72 -31.16 -2.21
CA ALA A 41 -21.01 -30.96 -3.63
C ALA A 41 -20.86 -32.26 -4.43
N ALA A 42 -19.77 -33.00 -4.19
CA ALA A 42 -19.49 -34.27 -4.87
C ALA A 42 -20.52 -35.37 -4.53
N VAL A 43 -21.01 -35.42 -3.28
CA VAL A 43 -22.04 -36.38 -2.86
C VAL A 43 -23.38 -36.09 -3.53
N GLU A 44 -23.81 -34.84 -3.58
CA GLU A 44 -25.06 -34.47 -4.26
C GLU A 44 -24.93 -34.59 -5.80
N ALA A 45 -23.76 -34.31 -6.36
CA ALA A 45 -23.47 -34.53 -7.77
C ALA A 45 -23.50 -36.03 -8.13
N ALA A 46 -23.02 -36.90 -7.24
CA ALA A 46 -23.09 -38.35 -7.43
C ALA A 46 -24.54 -38.90 -7.39
N LYS A 47 -25.45 -38.24 -6.67
CA LYS A 47 -26.89 -38.57 -6.68
C LYS A 47 -27.59 -38.11 -7.97
N SER A 48 -27.06 -37.08 -8.63
CA SER A 48 -27.51 -36.58 -9.94
C SER A 48 -26.96 -37.45 -11.08
N SER A 49 -27.63 -38.58 -11.34
CA SER A 49 -27.15 -39.76 -12.09
C SER A 49 -26.83 -39.61 -13.60
N LYS A 50 -26.51 -38.43 -14.14
CA LYS A 50 -26.19 -38.26 -15.57
C LYS A 50 -24.77 -37.75 -15.81
N LYS A 51 -23.96 -38.59 -16.47
CA LYS A 51 -22.53 -38.34 -16.78
C LYS A 51 -22.22 -37.04 -17.52
N TRP A 52 -23.19 -36.45 -18.24
CA TRP A 52 -23.04 -35.17 -18.95
C TRP A 52 -23.24 -33.95 -18.05
N ILE A 53 -23.85 -34.11 -16.88
CA ILE A 53 -24.06 -33.04 -15.90
C ILE A 53 -22.75 -32.76 -15.15
N ILE A 54 -21.89 -33.76 -14.96
CA ILE A 54 -20.62 -33.66 -14.23
C ILE A 54 -19.68 -32.57 -14.80
N PRO A 55 -19.38 -32.49 -16.11
CA PRO A 55 -18.51 -31.43 -16.64
C PRO A 55 -19.16 -30.04 -16.57
N ILE A 56 -20.47 -29.91 -16.77
CA ILE A 56 -21.19 -28.63 -16.65
C ILE A 56 -21.22 -28.15 -15.20
N VAL A 57 -21.46 -29.08 -14.27
CA VAL A 57 -21.42 -28.83 -12.83
C VAL A 57 -20.00 -28.51 -12.39
N ALA A 58 -18.95 -29.13 -12.92
CA ALA A 58 -17.58 -28.77 -12.62
C ALA A 58 -17.25 -27.36 -13.11
N VAL A 59 -17.67 -26.96 -14.31
CA VAL A 59 -17.46 -25.62 -14.86
C VAL A 59 -18.26 -24.54 -14.10
N ILE A 60 -19.45 -24.86 -13.59
CA ILE A 60 -20.27 -23.93 -12.79
C ILE A 60 -19.84 -23.91 -11.32
N LEU A 61 -19.44 -25.05 -10.75
CA LEU A 61 -18.92 -25.13 -9.39
C LEU A 61 -17.55 -24.49 -9.27
N LEU A 62 -16.74 -24.44 -10.32
CA LEU A 62 -15.40 -23.87 -10.23
C LEU A 62 -15.42 -22.38 -9.85
N PRO A 63 -16.19 -21.49 -10.52
CA PRO A 63 -16.38 -20.11 -10.05
C PRO A 63 -17.05 -20.03 -8.67
N VAL A 64 -18.04 -20.89 -8.39
CA VAL A 64 -18.73 -20.90 -7.08
C VAL A 64 -17.81 -21.35 -5.94
N LEU A 65 -16.87 -22.25 -6.21
CA LEU A 65 -15.83 -22.69 -5.27
C LEU A 65 -14.80 -21.60 -5.02
N ILE A 66 -14.39 -20.87 -6.06
CA ILE A 66 -13.50 -19.70 -5.91
C ILE A 66 -14.18 -18.63 -5.05
N ILE A 67 -15.47 -18.37 -5.28
CA ILE A 67 -16.25 -17.38 -4.53
C ILE A 67 -16.53 -17.85 -3.09
N ALA A 68 -16.77 -19.15 -2.87
CA ALA A 68 -16.91 -19.74 -1.53
C ALA A 68 -15.58 -19.77 -0.75
N MET A 69 -14.45 -19.56 -1.44
CA MET A 69 -13.12 -19.40 -0.86
C MET A 69 -12.69 -17.92 -0.81
N LEU A 70 -13.64 -16.99 -0.81
CA LEU A 70 -13.38 -15.58 -0.52
C LEU A 70 -13.66 -15.31 0.96
N PRO A 71 -12.85 -14.46 1.63
CA PRO A 71 -13.15 -13.93 2.94
C PRO A 71 -14.54 -13.29 2.98
N SER A 72 -15.49 -13.99 3.60
CA SER A 72 -16.87 -13.50 3.72
C SER A 72 -16.99 -12.19 4.47
N VAL A 73 -15.95 -11.81 5.23
CA VAL A 73 -15.83 -10.51 5.90
C VAL A 73 -15.78 -9.33 4.93
N ILE A 74 -15.25 -9.53 3.70
CA ILE A 74 -15.14 -8.50 2.66
C ILE A 74 -16.39 -8.47 1.78
N PHE A 75 -16.94 -9.63 1.45
CA PHE A 75 -17.95 -9.79 0.41
C PHE A 75 -19.38 -9.91 0.95
N GLY A 76 -19.56 -10.12 2.26
CA GLY A 76 -20.85 -10.41 2.88
C GLY A 76 -21.34 -11.83 2.62
N SER A 77 -22.59 -12.12 2.99
CA SER A 77 -23.20 -13.44 2.76
C SER A 77 -23.42 -13.70 1.27
N LEU A 78 -22.82 -14.78 0.76
CA LEU A 78 -22.93 -15.26 -0.64
C LEU A 78 -24.38 -15.53 -1.06
N PHE A 79 -25.19 -15.99 -0.11
CA PHE A 79 -26.62 -16.18 -0.28
C PHE A 79 -27.27 -15.09 0.54
N GLY A 80 -27.86 -14.09 -0.11
CA GLY A 80 -28.49 -12.95 0.58
C GLY A 80 -29.28 -13.42 1.80
N ASP A 81 -29.25 -12.63 2.87
CA ASP A 81 -29.94 -12.89 4.13
C ASP A 81 -31.48 -12.84 4.03
N GLY A 82 -32.00 -12.72 2.80
CA GLY A 82 -33.42 -12.53 2.50
C GLY A 82 -33.84 -11.06 2.44
N THR A 83 -32.90 -10.12 2.60
CA THR A 83 -33.11 -8.69 2.39
C THR A 83 -32.50 -8.27 1.04
N ASP A 84 -33.12 -7.30 0.35
CA ASP A 84 -32.62 -6.74 -0.93
C ASP A 84 -31.36 -5.86 -0.74
N THR A 85 -30.50 -6.17 0.24
CA THR A 85 -29.28 -5.42 0.52
C THR A 85 -28.17 -5.78 -0.48
N PRO A 86 -27.56 -4.79 -1.16
CA PRO A 86 -26.41 -5.05 -2.05
C PRO A 86 -25.22 -5.62 -1.26
N ASN A 87 -24.48 -6.57 -1.83
CA ASN A 87 -23.31 -7.19 -1.19
C ASN A 87 -22.05 -6.98 -2.06
N GLY A 88 -20.87 -7.18 -1.49
CA GLY A 88 -19.60 -6.92 -2.18
C GLY A 88 -19.31 -7.84 -3.38
N ILE A 89 -20.18 -8.82 -3.67
CA ILE A 89 -20.11 -9.68 -4.85
C ILE A 89 -20.92 -9.07 -6.01
N SER A 90 -22.02 -8.38 -5.70
CA SER A 90 -22.94 -7.81 -6.69
C SER A 90 -22.83 -6.30 -6.86
N ASP A 91 -22.12 -5.61 -5.95
CA ASP A 91 -21.94 -4.16 -5.95
C ASP A 91 -20.49 -3.78 -5.60
N ASP A 92 -19.76 -3.29 -6.61
CA ASP A 92 -18.37 -2.85 -6.48
C ASP A 92 -18.22 -1.72 -5.44
N THR A 93 -19.26 -0.90 -5.23
CA THR A 93 -19.25 0.19 -4.24
C THR A 93 -19.24 -0.38 -2.82
N VAL A 94 -20.04 -1.42 -2.57
CA VAL A 94 -20.10 -2.12 -1.28
C VAL A 94 -18.80 -2.87 -1.01
N LEU A 95 -18.21 -3.48 -2.05
CA LEU A 95 -16.90 -4.13 -1.95
C LEU A 95 -15.80 -3.15 -1.53
N VAL A 96 -15.71 -2.01 -2.22
CA VAL A 96 -14.73 -0.96 -1.93
C VAL A 96 -14.92 -0.40 -0.53
N GLN A 97 -16.17 -0.15 -0.11
CA GLN A 97 -16.47 0.34 1.23
C GLN A 97 -16.09 -0.68 2.31
N ASN A 98 -16.39 -1.96 2.13
CA ASN A 98 -16.02 -2.99 3.10
C ASN A 98 -14.50 -3.12 3.25
N LEU A 99 -13.75 -3.08 2.14
CA LEU A 99 -12.29 -3.05 2.17
C LEU A 99 -11.76 -1.81 2.91
N ALA A 100 -12.42 -0.66 2.75
CA ALA A 100 -12.11 0.57 3.47
C ALA A 100 -12.29 0.47 4.95
N ASP A 101 -13.45 0.01 5.36
CA ASP A 101 -13.81 -0.07 6.76
C ASP A 101 -12.89 -1.07 7.47
N ILE A 102 -12.58 -2.20 6.82
CA ILE A 102 -11.62 -3.19 7.32
C ILE A 102 -10.22 -2.59 7.47
N ASN A 103 -9.71 -1.92 6.43
CA ASN A 103 -8.36 -1.36 6.47
C ASN A 103 -8.23 -0.26 7.53
N SER A 104 -9.23 0.63 7.62
CA SER A 104 -9.29 1.66 8.65
C SER A 104 -9.36 1.04 10.05
N GLY A 105 -10.16 0.00 10.23
CA GLY A 105 -10.28 -0.72 11.50
C GLY A 105 -8.96 -1.32 11.96
N ILE A 106 -8.28 -2.05 11.07
CA ILE A 106 -6.96 -2.63 11.36
C ILE A 106 -5.93 -1.52 11.65
N SER A 107 -5.92 -0.44 10.87
CA SER A 107 -5.01 0.70 11.09
C SER A 107 -5.18 1.33 12.48
N MET A 108 -6.44 1.55 12.91
CA MET A 108 -6.74 2.06 14.25
C MET A 108 -6.21 1.10 15.34
N ILE A 109 -6.42 -0.21 15.20
CA ILE A 109 -5.94 -1.20 16.17
C ILE A 109 -4.41 -1.27 16.20
N LEU A 110 -3.74 -1.16 15.04
CA LEU A 110 -2.29 -1.10 14.98
C LEU A 110 -1.75 0.19 15.61
N SER A 111 -2.49 1.30 15.52
CA SER A 111 -2.16 2.54 16.22
C SER A 111 -2.30 2.39 17.74
N GLU A 112 -3.35 1.70 18.21
CA GLU A 112 -3.50 1.34 19.62
C GLU A 112 -2.40 0.39 20.10
N GLY A 113 -1.99 -0.58 19.27
CA GLY A 113 -0.86 -1.47 19.54
C GLY A 113 0.46 -0.73 19.65
N LEU A 114 0.66 0.34 18.87
CA LEU A 114 1.85 1.19 18.98
C LEU A 114 1.85 1.95 20.33
N ASN A 115 0.70 2.47 20.74
CA ASN A 115 0.58 3.09 22.07
C ASN A 115 0.83 2.08 23.20
N ASP A 116 0.38 0.83 23.04
CA ASP A 116 0.65 -0.25 24.00
C ASP A 116 2.14 -0.55 24.14
N VAL A 117 2.87 -0.70 23.02
CA VAL A 117 4.31 -0.99 23.08
C VAL A 117 5.10 0.17 23.67
N LEU A 118 4.71 1.41 23.39
CA LEU A 118 5.31 2.60 24.02
C LEU A 118 5.08 2.60 25.54
N ALA A 119 3.88 2.28 26.01
CA ALA A 119 3.60 2.14 27.44
C ALA A 119 4.42 1.01 28.09
N ARG A 120 4.66 -0.10 27.38
CA ARG A 120 5.54 -1.18 27.85
C ARG A 120 7.01 -0.76 27.90
N ILE A 121 7.48 0.03 26.94
CA ILE A 121 8.82 0.64 26.96
C ILE A 121 8.96 1.57 28.17
N ASP A 122 7.94 2.39 28.47
CA ASP A 122 7.96 3.27 29.63
C ASP A 122 8.08 2.50 30.95
N SER A 123 7.36 1.38 31.05
CA SER A 123 7.43 0.47 32.19
C SER A 123 8.80 -0.20 32.32
N ASP A 124 9.38 -0.68 31.20
CA ASP A 124 10.72 -1.27 31.18
C ASP A 124 11.80 -0.24 31.58
N PHE A 125 11.70 0.98 31.05
CA PHE A 125 12.64 2.05 31.34
C PHE A 125 12.59 2.45 32.82
N ALA A 126 11.40 2.53 33.41
CA ALA A 126 11.24 2.80 34.84
C ALA A 126 11.92 1.74 35.74
N ALA A 127 12.12 0.52 35.23
CA ALA A 127 12.83 -0.56 35.90
C ALA A 127 14.32 -0.66 35.54
N SER A 128 14.81 0.14 34.58
CA SER A 128 16.15 -0.01 33.98
C SER A 128 17.29 0.55 34.81
N GLY A 129 17.05 1.61 35.59
CA GLY A 129 18.09 2.37 36.28
C GLY A 129 18.98 3.24 35.36
N CYS A 130 18.65 3.37 34.07
CA CYS A 130 19.32 4.27 33.13
C CYS A 130 18.89 5.73 33.34
N ASP A 131 19.76 6.67 32.96
CA ASP A 131 19.55 8.12 33.17
C ASP A 131 18.50 8.69 32.20
N SER A 132 18.50 8.21 30.96
CA SER A 132 17.54 8.61 29.93
C SER A 132 17.21 7.47 28.95
N LYS A 133 16.19 7.68 28.11
CA LYS A 133 15.77 6.72 27.07
C LYS A 133 15.69 7.39 25.71
N GLU A 134 15.97 6.60 24.68
CA GLU A 134 15.72 6.93 23.28
C GLU A 134 14.82 5.86 22.68
N VAL A 135 13.80 6.24 21.91
CA VAL A 135 12.91 5.27 21.26
C VAL A 135 13.04 5.43 19.75
N ASN A 136 13.64 4.44 19.12
CA ASN A 136 13.65 4.29 17.68
C ASN A 136 12.37 3.58 17.23
N ASN A 137 11.45 4.36 16.67
CA ASN A 137 10.26 3.87 16.00
C ASN A 137 10.42 4.01 14.48
N PRO A 138 10.90 2.97 13.77
CA PRO A 138 11.12 3.03 12.33
C PRO A 138 9.81 3.15 11.52
N PHE A 139 8.65 3.02 12.16
CA PHE A 139 7.34 3.05 11.51
C PHE A 139 6.62 4.40 11.66
N GLY A 140 7.11 5.32 12.51
CA GLY A 140 6.40 6.57 12.79
C GLY A 140 4.98 6.33 13.33
N SER A 141 3.99 7.11 12.88
CA SER A 141 2.58 6.88 13.21
C SER A 141 1.90 5.82 12.34
N ASP A 142 2.48 5.47 11.19
CA ASP A 142 1.78 4.78 10.10
C ASP A 142 2.57 3.53 9.67
N VAL A 143 2.26 2.38 10.28
CA VAL A 143 2.85 1.10 9.89
C VAL A 143 2.25 0.61 8.56
N VAL A 144 3.08 0.05 7.67
CA VAL A 144 2.61 -0.64 6.46
C VAL A 144 2.27 -2.09 6.83
N PHE A 145 1.05 -2.51 6.58
CA PHE A 145 0.54 -3.85 6.87
C PHE A 145 -0.23 -4.42 5.68
N ASN A 146 -0.38 -5.74 5.64
CA ASN A 146 -1.17 -6.43 4.62
C ASN A 146 -2.57 -6.80 5.17
N ALA A 147 -3.54 -5.91 4.97
CA ALA A 147 -4.92 -6.12 5.39
C ALA A 147 -5.51 -7.43 4.85
N ASN A 148 -5.22 -7.76 3.58
CA ASN A 148 -5.71 -8.98 2.95
C ASN A 148 -5.15 -10.24 3.63
N ALA A 149 -3.89 -10.22 4.05
CA ALA A 149 -3.30 -11.34 4.77
C ALA A 149 -3.92 -11.50 6.16
N ILE A 150 -4.16 -10.41 6.90
CA ILE A 150 -4.83 -10.44 8.20
C ILE A 150 -6.26 -10.97 8.08
N VAL A 151 -7.03 -10.45 7.12
CA VAL A 151 -8.38 -10.91 6.83
C VAL A 151 -8.39 -12.38 6.42
N SER A 152 -7.46 -12.81 5.57
CA SER A 152 -7.37 -14.21 5.14
C SER A 152 -7.05 -15.14 6.30
N GLN A 153 -6.17 -14.73 7.21
CA GLN A 153 -5.85 -15.48 8.43
C GLN A 153 -7.06 -15.56 9.37
N TYR A 154 -7.78 -14.47 9.57
CA TYR A 154 -9.00 -14.45 10.36
C TYR A 154 -10.07 -15.39 9.78
N CYS A 155 -10.31 -15.34 8.47
CA CYS A 155 -11.27 -16.24 7.84
C CYS A 155 -10.82 -17.71 7.92
N ALA A 156 -9.53 -18.00 7.82
CA ALA A 156 -9.01 -19.35 8.03
C ALA A 156 -9.09 -19.81 9.49
N TYR A 157 -8.96 -18.89 10.45
CA TYR A 157 -9.18 -19.15 11.88
C TYR A 157 -10.61 -19.61 12.16
N LYS A 158 -11.60 -18.99 11.50
CA LYS A 158 -13.03 -19.35 11.61
C LYS A 158 -13.39 -20.65 10.89
N ASP A 159 -12.54 -21.12 9.98
CA ASP A 159 -12.66 -22.40 9.28
C ASP A 159 -14.06 -22.63 8.68
N THR A 160 -14.83 -23.58 9.18
CA THR A 160 -16.16 -23.96 8.67
C THR A 160 -17.30 -23.11 9.24
N ASP A 161 -17.06 -22.24 10.22
CA ASP A 161 -18.07 -21.36 10.81
C ASP A 161 -18.16 -20.02 10.07
N ALA A 162 -18.56 -20.09 8.79
CA ALA A 162 -18.69 -18.91 7.95
C ALA A 162 -19.72 -17.88 8.45
N THR A 163 -20.66 -18.32 9.31
CA THR A 163 -21.72 -17.49 9.88
C THR A 163 -21.27 -16.60 11.03
N SER A 164 -20.13 -16.89 11.65
CA SER A 164 -19.56 -16.05 12.72
C SER A 164 -18.46 -15.09 12.24
N ILE A 165 -18.14 -15.12 10.94
CA ILE A 165 -17.19 -14.18 10.33
C ILE A 165 -17.81 -12.78 10.31
N SER A 166 -17.20 -11.84 11.01
CA SER A 166 -17.58 -10.43 10.98
C SER A 166 -16.37 -9.54 11.22
N LYS A 167 -16.45 -8.29 10.73
CA LYS A 167 -15.42 -7.27 10.92
C LYS A 167 -15.19 -7.02 12.41
N ASP A 168 -16.27 -6.81 13.17
CA ASP A 168 -16.21 -6.49 14.59
C ASP A 168 -15.53 -7.58 15.43
N ASP A 169 -15.76 -8.86 15.09
CA ASP A 169 -15.13 -9.99 15.78
C ASP A 169 -13.64 -10.10 15.44
N MET A 170 -13.25 -9.86 14.18
CA MET A 170 -11.84 -9.77 13.78
C MET A 170 -11.12 -8.65 14.52
N GLU A 171 -11.72 -7.46 14.53
CA GLU A 171 -11.19 -6.28 15.23
C GLU A 171 -11.05 -6.52 16.73
N SER A 172 -12.06 -7.14 17.34
CA SER A 172 -12.03 -7.51 18.76
C SER A 172 -10.90 -8.51 19.06
N LEU A 173 -10.66 -9.48 18.18
CA LEU A 173 -9.58 -10.45 18.35
C LEU A 173 -8.19 -9.80 18.26
N LEU A 174 -7.99 -8.90 17.29
CA LEU A 174 -6.76 -8.14 17.14
C LEU A 174 -6.51 -7.22 18.34
N ALA A 175 -7.54 -6.48 18.77
CA ALA A 175 -7.46 -5.57 19.91
C ALA A 175 -7.18 -6.30 21.23
N ALA A 176 -7.76 -7.49 21.42
CA ALA A 176 -7.50 -8.34 22.58
C ALA A 176 -6.04 -8.83 22.67
N ASN A 177 -5.33 -8.85 21.53
CA ASN A 177 -3.94 -9.29 21.43
C ASN A 177 -3.00 -8.14 21.07
N LYS A 178 -3.33 -6.90 21.44
CA LYS A 178 -2.54 -5.71 21.12
C LYS A 178 -1.07 -5.79 21.59
N ASP A 179 -0.79 -6.51 22.68
CA ASP A 179 0.57 -6.75 23.18
C ASP A 179 1.43 -7.59 22.21
N LYS A 180 0.80 -8.28 21.27
CA LYS A 180 1.42 -9.11 20.24
C LYS A 180 1.63 -8.39 18.91
N LEU A 181 1.11 -7.18 18.74
CA LEU A 181 1.21 -6.44 17.47
C LEU A 181 2.61 -5.89 17.25
N TYR A 182 3.25 -5.41 18.31
CA TYR A 182 4.61 -4.88 18.31
C TYR A 182 5.47 -5.48 19.41
N SER A 183 6.75 -5.63 19.11
CA SER A 183 7.80 -5.95 20.08
C SER A 183 8.82 -4.82 20.17
N PHE A 184 9.65 -4.85 21.21
CA PHE A 184 10.80 -3.96 21.30
C PHE A 184 12.03 -4.74 21.77
N THR A 185 13.20 -4.25 21.38
CA THR A 185 14.50 -4.61 21.97
C THR A 185 15.16 -3.36 22.52
N TYR A 186 16.21 -3.50 23.33
CA TYR A 186 16.98 -2.35 23.80
C TYR A 186 18.49 -2.63 23.86
N THR A 187 19.28 -1.56 23.92
CA THR A 187 20.71 -1.57 24.22
C THR A 187 21.05 -0.37 25.09
N ASP A 188 21.94 -0.55 26.07
CA ASP A 188 22.38 0.52 26.97
C ASP A 188 23.68 1.14 26.42
N GLU A 189 23.71 2.45 26.24
CA GLU A 189 24.82 3.22 25.68
C GLU A 189 25.25 4.32 26.65
N VAL A 190 26.55 4.57 26.77
CA VAL A 190 27.07 5.71 27.54
C VAL A 190 27.42 6.83 26.57
N ARG A 191 26.84 8.01 26.74
CA ARG A 191 27.08 9.19 25.88
C ARG A 191 27.58 10.38 26.70
N GLU A 192 28.45 11.16 26.09
CA GLU A 192 28.95 12.42 26.65
C GLU A 192 27.90 13.52 26.47
N VAL A 193 27.57 14.22 27.56
CA VAL A 193 26.64 15.35 27.55
C VAL A 193 27.45 16.65 27.47
N PRO A 194 27.22 17.50 26.45
CA PRO A 194 27.89 18.80 26.36
C PRO A 194 27.49 19.67 27.57
N SER A 195 28.48 20.27 28.22
CA SER A 195 28.23 21.31 29.22
C SER A 195 27.66 22.55 28.53
N GLU A 196 26.47 23.01 28.95
CA GLU A 196 25.94 24.28 28.47
C GLU A 196 26.88 25.43 28.91
N PRO A 197 27.24 26.38 28.01
CA PRO A 197 27.96 27.57 28.43
C PRO A 197 27.05 28.39 29.34
N GLU A 198 27.51 28.69 30.55
CA GLU A 198 26.77 29.55 31.48
C GLU A 198 26.38 30.86 30.79
N ALA A 199 25.10 31.24 30.90
CA ALA A 199 24.59 32.47 30.34
C ALA A 199 25.43 33.66 30.81
N GLU A 200 25.98 34.44 29.87
CA GLU A 200 26.70 35.69 30.14
C GLU A 200 25.90 36.57 31.10
N SER A 201 26.32 36.58 32.37
CA SER A 201 25.84 37.55 33.33
C SER A 201 26.41 38.92 32.97
N THR A 202 25.50 39.85 32.66
CA THR A 202 25.82 41.25 32.37
C THR A 202 26.13 41.99 33.67
N GLU A 203 27.30 41.73 34.26
CA GLU A 203 27.87 42.64 35.26
C GLU A 203 29.31 43.02 34.91
N THR A 204 29.51 44.31 34.66
CA THR A 204 30.81 44.94 34.45
C THR A 204 31.64 44.88 35.73
N VAL A 205 32.62 43.97 35.80
CA VAL A 205 33.74 44.04 36.75
C VAL A 205 35.07 43.71 36.06
N ALA A 206 36.12 44.41 36.51
CA ALA A 206 37.48 44.57 35.98
C ALA A 206 38.24 43.26 35.64
N PRO A 207 39.32 43.32 34.83
CA PRO A 207 40.00 42.12 34.33
C PRO A 207 40.91 41.54 35.41
N ASP A 208 40.56 40.36 35.92
CA ASP A 208 41.48 39.49 36.64
C ASP A 208 41.72 38.22 35.80
N THR A 209 42.98 37.97 35.48
CA THR A 209 43.41 36.86 34.63
C THR A 209 43.48 35.59 35.47
N THR A 210 42.41 34.81 35.46
CA THR A 210 42.41 33.41 35.91
C THR A 210 41.90 32.55 34.78
N THR A 211 42.77 31.70 34.24
CA THR A 211 42.41 30.71 33.22
C THR A 211 41.58 29.63 33.90
N GLU A 212 40.26 29.65 33.75
CA GLU A 212 39.39 28.57 34.21
C GLU A 212 39.62 27.33 33.32
N GLU A 213 39.86 26.18 33.97
CA GLU A 213 39.92 24.89 33.28
C GLU A 213 38.53 24.55 32.69
N PRO A 214 38.45 24.00 31.46
CA PRO A 214 37.18 23.62 30.88
C PRO A 214 36.48 22.55 31.75
N PRO A 215 35.15 22.61 31.89
CA PRO A 215 34.41 21.66 32.72
C PRO A 215 34.61 20.22 32.24
N GLU A 216 34.83 19.31 33.19
CA GLU A 216 34.95 17.86 32.95
C GLU A 216 33.69 17.31 32.25
N PRO A 217 33.83 16.42 31.25
CA PRO A 217 32.69 15.86 30.53
C PRO A 217 31.84 14.98 31.45
N THR A 218 30.53 15.24 31.46
CA THR A 218 29.54 14.41 32.16
C THR A 218 29.02 13.32 31.23
N TYR A 219 28.86 12.09 31.74
CA TYR A 219 28.38 10.95 30.96
C TYR A 219 27.00 10.51 31.46
N GLU A 220 26.09 10.24 30.53
CA GLU A 220 24.77 9.67 30.80
C GLU A 220 24.65 8.28 30.18
N THR A 221 24.01 7.36 30.92
CA THR A 221 23.64 6.04 30.42
C THR A 221 22.25 6.10 29.82
N ILE A 222 22.17 5.94 28.50
CA ILE A 222 20.94 6.01 27.71
C ILE A 222 20.52 4.60 27.29
N ARG A 223 19.26 4.24 27.55
CA ARG A 223 18.67 3.01 27.00
C ARG A 223 17.99 3.29 25.66
N VAL A 224 18.53 2.71 24.59
CA VAL A 224 18.02 2.87 23.22
C VAL A 224 17.09 1.72 22.89
N TYR A 225 15.79 2.00 22.77
CA TYR A 225 14.76 1.04 22.37
C TYR A 225 14.57 1.02 20.86
N THR A 226 14.36 -0.16 20.28
CA THR A 226 13.96 -0.31 18.87
C THR A 226 12.64 -1.06 18.78
N ILE A 227 11.61 -0.41 18.25
CA ILE A 227 10.28 -1.02 18.03
C ILE A 227 10.30 -1.87 16.76
N SER A 228 9.62 -3.01 16.78
CA SER A 228 9.41 -3.89 15.64
C SER A 228 7.92 -4.25 15.50
N TYR A 229 7.35 -4.00 14.33
CA TYR A 229 6.06 -4.58 13.93
C TYR A 229 6.25 -6.07 13.68
N ASN A 230 5.49 -6.91 14.38
CA ASN A 230 5.72 -8.35 14.36
C ASN A 230 5.25 -9.01 13.04
N GLY A 231 4.31 -8.39 12.34
CA GLY A 231 3.89 -8.80 11.01
C GLY A 231 2.91 -9.97 10.97
N GLU A 232 2.33 -10.18 9.80
CA GLU A 232 1.19 -11.08 9.60
C GLU A 232 1.59 -12.55 9.77
N ALA A 233 2.84 -12.91 9.45
CA ALA A 233 3.34 -14.26 9.71
C ALA A 233 3.35 -14.59 11.22
N TYR A 234 3.68 -13.61 12.07
CA TYR A 234 3.64 -13.77 13.51
C TYR A 234 2.19 -13.83 14.03
N PHE A 235 1.28 -13.04 13.44
CA PHE A 235 -0.13 -13.03 13.83
C PHE A 235 -0.82 -14.37 13.58
N ALA A 236 -0.50 -15.04 12.47
CA ALA A 236 -0.99 -16.38 12.19
C ALA A 236 -0.72 -17.35 13.36
N ASP A 237 0.45 -17.26 13.99
CA ASP A 237 0.84 -18.13 15.09
C ASP A 237 0.38 -17.64 16.47
N GLN A 238 0.44 -16.34 16.71
CA GLN A 238 0.37 -15.79 18.07
C GLN A 238 -0.92 -15.03 18.38
N VAL A 239 -1.68 -14.64 17.35
CA VAL A 239 -2.98 -13.96 17.50
C VAL A 239 -4.10 -14.90 17.10
N PHE A 240 -3.99 -15.51 15.91
CA PHE A 240 -5.01 -16.40 15.36
C PHE A 240 -4.79 -17.87 15.71
N HIS A 241 -3.58 -18.24 16.15
CA HIS A 241 -3.21 -19.62 16.51
C HIS A 241 -3.58 -20.66 15.43
N LEU A 242 -3.27 -20.34 14.17
CA LEU A 242 -3.57 -21.17 13.02
C LEU A 242 -2.75 -22.47 13.03
N SER A 243 -3.41 -23.58 12.75
CA SER A 243 -2.75 -24.82 12.34
C SER A 243 -2.09 -24.68 10.95
N ASP A 244 -1.20 -25.61 10.58
CA ASP A 244 -0.55 -25.60 9.26
C ASP A 244 -1.56 -25.69 8.11
N ASP A 245 -2.63 -26.46 8.27
CA ASP A 245 -3.72 -26.55 7.30
C ASP A 245 -4.48 -25.22 7.17
N GLN A 246 -4.71 -24.51 8.29
CA GLN A 246 -5.34 -23.19 8.28
C GLN A 246 -4.41 -22.10 7.70
N LYS A 247 -3.09 -22.20 7.90
CA LYS A 247 -2.14 -21.29 7.24
C LYS A 247 -2.15 -21.48 5.72
N LEU A 248 -2.24 -22.73 5.25
CA LEU A 248 -2.40 -23.03 3.83
C LEU A 248 -3.73 -22.46 3.29
N LEU A 249 -4.83 -22.62 4.04
CA LEU A 249 -6.12 -22.05 3.69
C LEU A 249 -6.08 -20.51 3.63
N ALA A 250 -5.43 -19.86 4.60
CA ALA A 250 -5.24 -18.41 4.60
C ALA A 250 -4.44 -17.93 3.37
N SER A 251 -3.40 -18.67 2.99
CA SER A 251 -2.63 -18.37 1.78
C SER A 251 -3.48 -18.49 0.50
N GLN A 252 -4.35 -19.50 0.44
CA GLN A 252 -5.29 -19.68 -0.67
C GLN A 252 -6.33 -18.55 -0.73
N TYR A 253 -6.87 -18.11 0.40
CA TYR A 253 -7.75 -16.94 0.47
C TYR A 253 -7.05 -15.67 -0.02
N ALA A 254 -5.82 -15.41 0.42
CA ALA A 254 -5.05 -14.25 -0.01
C ALA A 254 -4.73 -14.29 -1.51
N GLN A 255 -4.40 -15.46 -2.05
CA GLN A 255 -4.15 -15.67 -3.47
C GLN A 255 -5.42 -15.45 -4.30
N ASN A 256 -6.57 -15.98 -3.87
CA ASN A 256 -7.85 -15.79 -4.54
C ASN A 256 -8.28 -14.32 -4.51
N LEU A 257 -8.05 -13.60 -3.40
CA LEU A 257 -8.25 -12.16 -3.33
C LEU A 257 -7.43 -11.42 -4.38
N THR A 258 -6.16 -11.79 -4.51
CA THR A 258 -5.24 -11.15 -5.45
C THR A 258 -5.68 -11.37 -6.90
N VAL A 259 -6.16 -12.57 -7.22
CA VAL A 259 -6.71 -12.91 -8.54
C VAL A 259 -8.02 -12.18 -8.81
N LEU A 260 -8.90 -12.08 -7.80
CA LEU A 260 -10.23 -11.48 -7.95
C LEU A 260 -10.19 -9.95 -8.01
N LEU A 261 -9.32 -9.32 -7.23
CA LEU A 261 -9.22 -7.86 -7.13
C LEU A 261 -8.30 -7.25 -8.21
N GLY A 262 -7.76 -8.06 -9.11
CA GLY A 262 -6.77 -7.64 -10.11
C GLY A 262 -5.37 -7.50 -9.50
N ASP A 263 -4.36 -7.89 -10.28
CA ASP A 263 -2.98 -8.09 -9.83
C ASP A 263 -2.44 -6.93 -8.97
N GLY A 264 -2.22 -7.21 -7.68
CA GLY A 264 -1.38 -6.40 -6.79
C GLY A 264 -1.94 -5.07 -6.24
N VAL A 265 -3.13 -4.60 -6.62
CA VAL A 265 -3.61 -3.24 -6.25
C VAL A 265 -3.72 -3.03 -4.73
N TYR A 266 -3.85 -4.08 -3.93
CA TYR A 266 -4.14 -3.97 -2.48
C TYR A 266 -3.09 -4.58 -1.56
N GLN A 267 -1.92 -5.01 -2.07
CA GLN A 267 -0.95 -5.80 -1.27
C GLN A 267 0.09 -4.99 -0.47
N GLY A 268 -0.04 -3.67 -0.38
CA GLY A 268 0.91 -2.87 0.39
C GLY A 268 0.52 -1.41 0.57
N LEU A 269 -0.78 -1.12 0.55
CA LEU A 269 -1.28 0.24 0.54
C LEU A 269 -1.20 0.86 1.95
N SER A 270 -0.29 1.82 2.13
CA SER A 270 -0.32 2.80 3.22
C SER A 270 -1.65 3.56 3.25
N GLU A 271 -1.96 4.20 4.38
CA GLU A 271 -3.16 5.02 4.57
C GLU A 271 -3.38 6.08 3.47
N THR A 272 -2.29 6.50 2.81
CA THR A 272 -2.29 7.42 1.66
C THR A 272 -2.83 6.81 0.37
N GLU A 273 -2.56 5.53 0.16
CA GLU A 273 -2.98 4.78 -1.01
C GLU A 273 -4.42 4.29 -0.85
N PHE A 274 -4.84 4.06 0.40
CA PHE A 274 -6.24 3.87 0.75
C PHE A 274 -7.06 5.16 0.56
N SER A 275 -6.47 6.31 0.89
CA SER A 275 -7.09 7.61 0.63
C SER A 275 -7.35 7.85 -0.86
N ALA A 276 -6.68 7.15 -1.79
CA ALA A 276 -6.80 7.37 -3.24
C ALA A 276 -8.01 6.67 -3.91
N LEU A 277 -8.78 5.84 -3.20
CA LEU A 277 -10.01 5.25 -3.74
C LEU A 277 -11.09 6.34 -3.93
N GLY A 278 -11.49 6.59 -5.18
CA GLY A 278 -12.41 7.66 -5.55
C GLY A 278 -11.78 9.07 -5.64
N LEU A 279 -10.47 9.23 -5.43
CA LEU A 279 -9.81 10.53 -5.56
C LEU A 279 -9.32 10.76 -6.98
N SER A 280 -9.72 11.91 -7.51
CA SER A 280 -9.12 12.54 -8.67
C SER A 280 -8.37 13.78 -8.22
N TYR A 281 -7.12 13.91 -8.65
CA TYR A 281 -6.28 15.09 -8.44
C TYR A 281 -6.33 16.02 -9.67
N ASP A 282 -7.47 16.04 -10.36
CA ASP A 282 -7.63 16.87 -11.55
C ASP A 282 -7.49 18.35 -11.22
N GLY A 283 -6.72 19.06 -12.03
CA GLY A 283 -6.48 20.49 -11.88
C GLY A 283 -5.67 20.90 -10.65
N VAL A 284 -5.05 19.97 -9.92
CA VAL A 284 -4.17 20.31 -8.79
C VAL A 284 -2.87 20.95 -9.30
N ILE A 285 -2.56 22.13 -8.78
CA ILE A 285 -1.35 22.90 -9.10
C ILE A 285 -0.70 23.36 -7.79
N PHE A 286 0.57 23.02 -7.61
CA PHE A 286 1.41 23.57 -6.54
C PHE A 286 1.99 24.92 -6.97
N SER A 287 1.92 25.91 -6.09
CA SER A 287 2.32 27.31 -6.36
C SER A 287 3.18 27.92 -5.25
N ASP A 288 3.69 27.07 -4.37
CA ASP A 288 4.54 27.33 -3.20
C ASP A 288 6.04 27.22 -3.53
N GLY A 289 6.40 26.94 -4.78
CA GLY A 289 7.78 27.03 -5.32
C GLY A 289 7.92 28.11 -6.40
N GLU A 290 9.15 28.31 -6.90
CA GLU A 290 9.44 29.30 -7.96
C GLU A 290 8.69 29.01 -9.26
N THR A 291 8.51 27.73 -9.59
CA THR A 291 7.74 27.27 -10.74
C THR A 291 6.41 26.70 -10.29
N GLN A 292 5.32 27.09 -10.96
CA GLN A 292 4.03 26.43 -10.77
C GLN A 292 4.10 25.00 -11.31
N VAL A 293 3.70 24.04 -10.48
CA VAL A 293 3.82 22.62 -10.82
C VAL A 293 2.45 21.98 -10.93
N VAL A 294 2.12 21.50 -12.13
CA VAL A 294 0.96 20.64 -12.37
C VAL A 294 1.21 19.31 -11.66
N TYR A 295 0.26 18.88 -10.83
CA TYR A 295 0.39 17.64 -10.08
C TYR A 295 -0.42 16.52 -10.71
N TYR A 296 0.22 15.35 -10.83
CA TYR A 296 -0.42 14.10 -11.18
C TYR A 296 -0.04 13.02 -10.18
N ASN A 297 -0.96 12.09 -9.95
CA ASN A 297 -0.76 10.95 -9.08
C ASN A 297 -1.00 9.67 -9.88
N GLN A 298 -0.04 8.74 -9.91
CA GLN A 298 -0.16 7.46 -10.60
C GLN A 298 -1.33 6.61 -10.05
N LEU A 299 -1.74 6.85 -8.80
CA LEU A 299 -2.83 6.18 -8.12
C LEU A 299 -4.19 6.89 -8.29
N ASP A 300 -4.26 7.94 -9.11
CA ASP A 300 -5.52 8.61 -9.46
C ASP A 300 -6.47 7.64 -10.18
N GLU A 301 -7.75 7.64 -9.77
CA GLU A 301 -8.78 6.74 -10.32
C GLU A 301 -8.92 6.85 -11.83
N ARG A 302 -8.62 8.01 -12.40
CA ARG A 302 -8.73 8.24 -13.85
C ARG A 302 -7.89 7.26 -14.67
N TRP A 303 -6.78 6.77 -14.12
CA TRP A 303 -5.82 5.96 -14.89
C TRP A 303 -5.07 4.87 -14.12
N LYS A 304 -5.24 4.73 -12.80
CA LYS A 304 -4.45 3.76 -12.01
C LYS A 304 -4.57 2.31 -12.52
N TYR A 305 -5.67 1.96 -13.19
CA TYR A 305 -5.92 0.65 -13.80
C TYR A 305 -5.54 0.57 -15.28
N GLU A 306 -5.14 1.68 -15.91
CA GLU A 306 -4.64 1.68 -17.27
C GLU A 306 -3.24 1.08 -17.35
N LEU A 307 -2.82 0.74 -18.57
CA LEU A 307 -1.61 -0.04 -18.79
C LEU A 307 -0.37 0.85 -18.97
N TYR A 308 0.72 0.42 -18.36
CA TYR A 308 2.08 0.79 -18.68
C TYR A 308 2.82 -0.48 -19.13
N GLY A 309 2.87 -0.71 -20.44
CA GLY A 309 3.29 -2.00 -20.99
C GLY A 309 2.31 -3.11 -20.65
N THR A 310 2.77 -4.16 -19.96
CA THR A 310 1.90 -5.20 -19.39
C THR A 310 1.54 -4.96 -17.92
N ASP A 311 2.10 -3.92 -17.32
CA ASP A 311 1.86 -3.55 -15.92
C ASP A 311 0.79 -2.45 -15.84
N THR A 312 0.31 -2.12 -14.64
CA THR A 312 -0.63 -1.00 -14.43
C THR A 312 0.09 0.31 -14.08
N ILE A 313 -0.50 1.44 -14.43
CA ILE A 313 0.01 2.77 -14.07
C ILE A 313 0.10 2.91 -12.54
N GLY A 314 -0.93 2.49 -11.82
CA GLY A 314 -0.99 2.58 -10.36
C GLY A 314 0.17 1.87 -9.67
N GLY A 315 0.55 0.68 -10.13
CA GLY A 315 1.65 -0.07 -9.53
C GLY A 315 3.05 0.37 -9.97
N TYR A 316 3.20 0.85 -11.21
CA TYR A 316 4.51 0.81 -11.87
C TYR A 316 4.92 2.09 -12.62
N ALA A 317 4.04 3.09 -12.73
CA ALA A 317 4.30 4.28 -13.54
C ALA A 317 4.79 5.52 -12.75
N CYS A 318 5.58 5.33 -11.68
CA CYS A 318 6.18 6.46 -10.96
C CYS A 318 7.06 7.33 -11.87
N GLY A 319 7.83 6.71 -12.77
CA GLY A 319 8.64 7.40 -13.78
C GLY A 319 7.81 8.21 -14.78
N PRO A 320 6.86 7.60 -15.52
CA PRO A 320 5.98 8.31 -16.43
C PRO A 320 5.20 9.43 -15.74
N THR A 321 4.63 9.17 -14.57
CA THR A 321 3.85 10.18 -13.84
C THR A 321 4.73 11.35 -13.38
N ALA A 322 5.98 11.08 -12.93
CA ALA A 322 6.95 12.15 -12.62
C ALA A 322 7.29 12.98 -13.86
N MET A 323 7.46 12.36 -15.03
CA MET A 323 7.72 13.10 -16.27
C MET A 323 6.48 13.85 -16.79
N SER A 324 5.27 13.34 -16.61
CA SER A 324 4.02 14.04 -16.88
C SER A 324 3.91 15.34 -16.07
N ILE A 325 4.28 15.29 -14.77
CA ILE A 325 4.38 16.46 -13.89
C ILE A 325 5.38 17.47 -14.47
N VAL A 326 6.60 17.03 -14.78
CA VAL A 326 7.67 17.91 -15.27
C VAL A 326 7.33 18.56 -16.61
N VAL A 327 6.92 17.77 -17.60
CA VAL A 327 6.61 18.26 -18.95
C VAL A 327 5.42 19.22 -18.92
N SER A 328 4.37 18.87 -18.19
CA SER A 328 3.17 19.73 -18.08
C SER A 328 3.40 21.02 -17.30
N SER A 329 4.47 21.08 -16.51
CA SER A 329 4.84 22.27 -15.73
C SER A 329 5.82 23.18 -16.47
N LEU A 330 6.76 22.61 -17.23
CA LEU A 330 7.84 23.36 -17.89
C LEU A 330 7.55 23.70 -19.36
N THR A 331 6.58 23.05 -19.98
CA THR A 331 6.18 23.28 -21.38
C THR A 331 4.76 23.80 -21.48
N SER A 332 4.35 24.20 -22.68
CA SER A 332 2.94 24.52 -22.97
C SER A 332 2.09 23.28 -23.26
N GLU A 333 2.68 22.08 -23.29
CA GLU A 333 1.96 20.84 -23.56
C GLU A 333 1.49 20.19 -22.26
N THR A 334 0.23 19.80 -22.20
CA THR A 334 -0.30 18.98 -21.11
C THR A 334 -0.15 17.51 -21.48
N VAL A 335 0.65 16.79 -20.70
CA VAL A 335 0.91 15.35 -20.89
C VAL A 335 0.51 14.62 -19.62
N ASP A 336 -0.61 13.91 -19.67
CA ASP A 336 -1.11 13.11 -18.54
C ASP A 336 -0.34 11.78 -18.37
N PRO A 337 -0.52 11.07 -17.24
CA PRO A 337 0.19 9.81 -17.00
C PRO A 337 -0.07 8.71 -18.04
N PRO A 338 -1.31 8.47 -18.54
CA PRO A 338 -1.54 7.55 -19.65
C PRO A 338 -0.73 7.84 -20.90
N HIS A 339 -0.72 9.11 -21.34
CA HIS A 339 0.01 9.51 -22.55
C HIS A 339 1.51 9.29 -22.36
N MET A 340 2.09 9.72 -21.24
CA MET A 340 3.51 9.50 -20.97
C MET A 340 3.84 8.01 -20.81
N ALA A 341 2.98 7.21 -20.17
CA ALA A 341 3.18 5.77 -19.99
C ALA A 341 3.17 5.04 -21.35
N GLN A 342 2.23 5.39 -22.23
CA GLN A 342 2.18 4.86 -23.59
C GLN A 342 3.45 5.23 -24.37
N TRP A 343 3.82 6.52 -24.38
CA TRP A 343 5.03 6.99 -25.06
C TRP A 343 6.29 6.29 -24.51
N ALA A 344 6.40 6.17 -23.19
CA ALA A 344 7.52 5.53 -22.53
C ALA A 344 7.63 4.05 -22.92
N TYR A 345 6.51 3.34 -22.99
CA TYR A 345 6.47 1.95 -23.45
C TYR A 345 6.90 1.81 -24.92
N GLU A 346 6.34 2.64 -25.81
CA GLU A 346 6.65 2.63 -27.25
C GLU A 346 8.13 2.94 -27.55
N ASN A 347 8.78 3.72 -26.68
CA ASN A 347 10.19 4.09 -26.79
C ASN A 347 11.13 3.18 -25.96
N GLY A 348 10.62 2.09 -25.38
CA GLY A 348 11.44 1.07 -24.72
C GLY A 348 11.92 1.42 -23.31
N TYR A 349 11.24 2.34 -22.63
CA TYR A 349 11.59 2.77 -21.27
C TYR A 349 10.90 1.98 -20.16
N TRP A 350 9.95 1.12 -20.51
CA TRP A 350 9.25 0.23 -19.58
C TRP A 350 10.10 -0.98 -19.19
N CYS A 351 10.15 -1.28 -17.90
CA CYS A 351 10.79 -2.46 -17.32
C CYS A 351 9.75 -3.32 -16.59
N SER A 352 9.37 -4.44 -17.19
CA SER A 352 8.31 -5.33 -16.68
C SER A 352 8.50 -5.70 -15.21
N GLY A 353 7.46 -5.46 -14.40
CA GLY A 353 7.42 -5.72 -12.96
C GLY A 353 8.34 -4.81 -12.12
N ASN A 354 9.00 -3.82 -12.73
CA ASN A 354 9.96 -2.93 -12.07
C ASN A 354 9.74 -1.45 -12.43
N GLY A 355 8.68 -1.13 -13.17
CA GLY A 355 8.35 0.22 -13.58
C GLY A 355 9.16 0.70 -14.76
N SER A 356 10.11 1.61 -14.55
CA SER A 356 10.81 2.32 -15.63
C SER A 356 12.32 2.21 -15.54
N TYR A 357 12.97 2.10 -16.70
CA TYR A 357 14.41 2.29 -16.77
C TYR A 357 14.81 3.73 -16.47
N HIS A 358 15.97 3.93 -15.86
CA HIS A 358 16.50 5.27 -15.53
C HIS A 358 16.68 6.16 -16.77
N SER A 359 16.83 5.57 -17.96
CA SER A 359 16.91 6.28 -19.24
C SER A 359 15.61 6.98 -19.63
N LEU A 360 14.47 6.66 -19.01
CA LEU A 360 13.20 7.35 -19.23
C LEU A 360 13.34 8.85 -19.01
N ILE A 361 13.96 9.26 -17.90
CA ILE A 361 14.01 10.66 -17.47
C ILE A 361 14.72 11.55 -18.50
N PRO A 362 15.99 11.27 -18.88
CA PRO A 362 16.64 12.07 -19.90
C PRO A 362 16.00 11.91 -21.29
N GLY A 363 15.49 10.71 -21.63
CA GLY A 363 14.87 10.46 -22.92
C GLY A 363 13.55 11.24 -23.11
N ALA A 364 12.71 11.30 -22.09
CA ALA A 364 11.49 12.10 -22.08
C ALA A 364 11.83 13.60 -22.06
N ALA A 365 12.81 14.05 -21.27
CA ALA A 365 13.23 15.45 -21.30
C ALA A 365 13.63 15.89 -22.73
N GLU A 366 14.48 15.10 -23.40
CA GLU A 366 14.91 15.39 -24.78
C GLU A 366 13.74 15.39 -25.78
N ALA A 367 12.81 14.42 -25.66
CA ALA A 367 11.68 14.29 -26.56
C ALA A 367 10.72 15.49 -26.51
N TRP A 368 10.60 16.14 -25.34
CA TRP A 368 9.83 17.37 -25.15
C TRP A 368 10.67 18.65 -25.24
N GLY A 369 11.92 18.56 -25.73
CA GLY A 369 12.78 19.71 -25.97
C GLY A 369 13.32 20.38 -24.70
N LEU A 370 13.26 19.69 -23.55
CA LEU A 370 13.76 20.18 -22.28
C LEU A 370 15.25 19.85 -22.12
N SER A 371 15.98 20.77 -21.49
CA SER A 371 17.35 20.52 -21.05
C SER A 371 17.36 19.56 -19.86
N VAL A 372 18.34 18.64 -19.82
CA VAL A 372 18.52 17.70 -18.70
C VAL A 372 19.98 17.55 -18.34
N GLU A 373 20.30 17.70 -17.06
CA GLU A 373 21.65 17.51 -16.53
C GLU A 373 21.64 16.60 -15.30
N GLY A 374 22.62 15.70 -15.23
CA GLY A 374 22.81 14.84 -14.08
C GLY A 374 23.43 15.58 -12.88
N CYS A 375 22.98 15.23 -11.69
CA CYS A 375 23.51 15.72 -10.42
C CYS A 375 23.67 14.56 -9.42
N THR A 376 24.72 14.63 -8.61
CA THR A 376 25.03 13.62 -7.60
C THR A 376 24.63 14.06 -6.20
N ALA A 377 24.49 13.12 -5.27
CA ALA A 377 24.20 13.43 -3.86
C ALA A 377 25.32 14.23 -3.16
N THR A 378 26.51 14.32 -3.76
CA THR A 378 27.62 15.15 -3.26
C THR A 378 27.54 16.61 -3.69
N GLU A 379 26.54 16.99 -4.49
CA GLU A 379 26.38 18.33 -5.04
C GLU A 379 25.04 18.98 -4.63
N PRO A 380 24.69 19.01 -3.32
CA PRO A 380 23.36 19.46 -2.88
C PRO A 380 23.05 20.92 -3.23
N GLN A 381 24.08 21.78 -3.29
CA GLN A 381 23.90 23.17 -3.68
C GLN A 381 23.41 23.31 -5.12
N ARG A 382 23.85 22.45 -6.05
CA ARG A 382 23.37 22.47 -7.44
C ARG A 382 21.88 22.16 -7.55
N ILE A 383 21.36 21.32 -6.65
CA ILE A 383 19.93 21.02 -6.58
C ILE A 383 19.17 22.27 -6.12
N VAL A 384 19.64 22.93 -5.05
CA VAL A 384 19.01 24.15 -4.53
C VAL A 384 19.04 25.27 -5.57
N ASP A 385 20.19 25.52 -6.19
CA ASP A 385 20.35 26.56 -7.22
C ASP A 385 19.43 26.29 -8.42
N ALA A 386 19.31 25.03 -8.86
CA ALA A 386 18.41 24.68 -9.94
C ALA A 386 16.93 24.94 -9.59
N LEU A 387 16.50 24.57 -8.39
CA LEU A 387 15.13 24.82 -7.92
C LEU A 387 14.84 26.32 -7.78
N ALA A 388 15.83 27.11 -7.35
CA ALA A 388 15.74 28.57 -7.27
C ALA A 388 15.69 29.24 -8.66
N ASP A 389 16.32 28.64 -9.67
CA ASP A 389 16.26 29.06 -11.07
C ASP A 389 14.95 28.63 -11.78
N GLY A 390 13.97 28.07 -11.04
CA GLY A 390 12.69 27.61 -11.58
C GLY A 390 12.77 26.28 -12.34
N LYS A 391 13.88 25.54 -12.24
CA LYS A 391 14.00 24.18 -12.77
C LYS A 391 13.34 23.19 -11.83
N LEU A 392 13.02 22.00 -12.35
CA LEU A 392 12.54 20.87 -11.56
C LEU A 392 13.62 19.80 -11.51
N VAL A 393 13.62 18.98 -10.46
CA VAL A 393 14.60 17.88 -10.33
C VAL A 393 13.87 16.57 -10.15
N VAL A 394 14.02 15.64 -11.09
CA VAL A 394 13.55 14.27 -10.86
C VAL A 394 14.60 13.53 -10.05
N ALA A 395 14.19 12.85 -8.99
CA ALA A 395 15.06 12.04 -8.14
C ALA A 395 14.59 10.57 -8.15
N ILE A 396 15.54 9.63 -8.15
CA ILE A 396 15.24 8.23 -7.87
C ILE A 396 15.64 7.86 -6.43
N MET A 397 14.63 7.53 -5.65
CA MET A 397 14.74 7.18 -4.24
C MET A 397 14.90 5.67 -4.08
N THR A 398 15.53 5.30 -2.98
CA THR A 398 15.62 3.93 -2.46
C THR A 398 14.87 3.84 -1.12
N LYS A 399 14.91 2.67 -0.48
CA LYS A 399 14.21 2.42 0.77
C LYS A 399 14.39 3.55 1.80
N GLY A 400 13.28 4.10 2.28
CA GLY A 400 13.24 5.23 3.19
C GLY A 400 11.82 5.81 3.34
N HIS A 401 11.71 7.12 3.52
CA HIS A 401 10.43 7.81 3.72
C HIS A 401 9.52 7.80 2.48
N PHE A 402 10.11 7.79 1.29
CA PHE A 402 9.35 7.87 0.03
C PHE A 402 8.90 6.52 -0.52
N THR A 403 9.60 5.43 -0.18
CA THR A 403 9.35 4.11 -0.74
C THR A 403 10.03 3.00 0.07
N SER A 404 9.53 1.77 -0.05
CA SER A 404 10.20 0.56 0.47
C SER A 404 11.19 -0.06 -0.53
N SER A 405 11.15 0.37 -1.80
CA SER A 405 11.99 -0.11 -2.90
C SER A 405 12.53 1.07 -3.74
N GLY A 406 12.40 1.05 -5.07
CA GLY A 406 12.76 2.16 -5.95
C GLY A 406 11.55 3.04 -6.26
N HIS A 407 11.72 4.37 -6.28
CA HIS A 407 10.62 5.30 -6.59
C HIS A 407 11.12 6.61 -7.18
N PHE A 408 10.50 7.07 -8.26
CA PHE A 408 10.77 8.39 -8.83
C PHE A 408 9.90 9.45 -8.15
N ILE A 409 10.50 10.57 -7.78
CA ILE A 409 9.81 11.75 -7.24
C ILE A 409 10.28 13.01 -7.95
N VAL A 410 9.51 14.10 -7.87
CA VAL A 410 9.90 15.41 -8.41
C VAL A 410 10.15 16.39 -7.27
N LEU A 411 11.35 16.96 -7.21
CA LEU A 411 11.65 18.10 -6.35
C LEU A 411 11.20 19.37 -7.10
N ARG A 412 10.36 20.17 -6.44
CA ARG A 412 9.62 21.27 -7.07
C ARG A 412 9.90 22.66 -6.51
N GLY A 413 10.69 22.75 -5.45
CA GLY A 413 11.07 24.03 -4.87
C GLY A 413 11.87 23.88 -3.58
N CYS A 414 12.40 25.00 -3.11
CA CYS A 414 13.05 25.13 -1.82
C CYS A 414 12.33 26.20 -1.01
N THR A 415 12.03 25.91 0.25
CA THR A 415 11.41 26.87 1.18
C THR A 415 12.46 27.85 1.72
N ALA A 416 12.01 28.96 2.30
CA ALA A 416 12.91 29.97 2.88
C ALA A 416 13.79 29.43 4.03
N ASP A 417 13.34 28.39 4.74
CA ASP A 417 14.09 27.70 5.79
C ASP A 417 14.99 26.57 5.24
N GLY A 418 15.11 26.43 3.92
CA GLY A 418 16.04 25.49 3.27
C GLY A 418 15.53 24.06 3.13
N LYS A 419 14.22 23.83 3.28
CA LYS A 419 13.59 22.52 3.06
C LYS A 419 13.15 22.38 1.61
N ILE A 420 13.06 21.14 1.15
CA ILE A 420 12.68 20.81 -0.22
C ILE A 420 11.21 20.45 -0.29
N LEU A 421 10.54 21.04 -1.27
CA LEU A 421 9.17 20.72 -1.65
C LEU A 421 9.20 19.60 -2.68
N VAL A 422 8.29 18.63 -2.53
CA VAL A 422 8.22 17.45 -3.39
C VAL A 422 6.85 17.36 -4.06
N ALA A 423 6.80 16.92 -5.30
CA ALA A 423 5.63 16.34 -5.96
C ALA A 423 5.91 14.85 -6.14
N ASP A 424 5.35 14.06 -5.25
CA ASP A 424 5.51 12.60 -5.22
C ASP A 424 4.37 11.96 -6.05
N PRO A 425 4.69 11.26 -7.15
CA PRO A 425 3.69 10.70 -8.04
C PRO A 425 2.85 9.59 -7.41
N SER A 426 3.19 9.06 -6.22
CA SER A 426 2.35 8.07 -5.51
C SER A 426 1.74 8.61 -4.22
N SER A 427 1.95 9.89 -3.87
CA SER A 427 1.44 10.42 -2.60
C SER A 427 1.25 11.93 -2.59
N TYR A 428 -0.02 12.34 -2.59
CA TYR A 428 -0.38 13.74 -2.40
C TYR A 428 -0.02 14.22 -0.98
N LYS A 429 -0.27 13.41 0.06
CA LYS A 429 0.09 13.78 1.46
C LYS A 429 1.60 14.01 1.64
N ARG A 430 2.47 13.26 0.94
CA ARG A 430 3.94 13.53 0.97
C ARG A 430 4.29 14.80 0.20
N SER A 431 3.49 15.15 -0.81
CA SER A 431 3.65 16.35 -1.62
C SER A 431 3.23 17.65 -0.90
N GLU A 432 2.37 17.54 0.12
CA GLU A 432 1.96 18.64 1.01
C GLU A 432 2.98 18.94 2.13
N LYS A 433 4.03 18.13 2.25
CA LYS A 433 5.10 18.28 3.26
C LYS A 433 6.34 18.93 2.64
N SER A 434 7.12 19.57 3.51
CA SER A 434 8.49 19.98 3.21
C SER A 434 9.49 19.01 3.87
N TRP A 435 10.59 18.75 3.19
CA TRP A 435 11.53 17.69 3.53
C TRP A 435 12.93 18.25 3.77
N ASP A 436 13.61 17.75 4.79
CA ASP A 436 15.03 18.10 4.99
C ASP A 436 15.86 17.54 3.83
N MET A 437 16.73 18.38 3.26
CA MET A 437 17.59 17.99 2.14
C MET A 437 18.39 16.71 2.46
N SER A 438 18.83 16.54 3.71
CA SER A 438 19.56 15.35 4.16
C SER A 438 18.77 14.05 3.96
N ILE A 439 17.45 14.06 4.14
CA ILE A 439 16.59 12.88 3.90
C ILE A 439 16.67 12.50 2.42
N ILE A 440 16.50 13.48 1.52
CA ILE A 440 16.52 13.26 0.08
C ILE A 440 17.90 12.73 -0.36
N LEU A 441 18.99 13.32 0.12
CA LEU A 441 20.34 12.90 -0.24
C LEU A 441 20.68 11.50 0.28
N ASN A 442 20.26 11.17 1.51
CA ASN A 442 20.56 9.88 2.13
C ASN A 442 19.79 8.72 1.49
N GLU A 443 18.58 9.00 1.00
CA GLU A 443 17.69 8.00 0.43
C GLU A 443 17.79 7.90 -1.10
N ALA A 444 18.47 8.84 -1.76
CA ALA A 444 18.71 8.77 -3.20
C ALA A 444 19.54 7.54 -3.60
N SER A 445 19.23 6.98 -4.78
CA SER A 445 19.88 5.77 -5.26
C SER A 445 21.37 5.96 -5.51
N LYS A 446 22.19 5.11 -4.89
CA LYS A 446 23.64 5.03 -5.13
C LYS A 446 24.00 4.25 -6.41
N ARG A 447 23.01 3.70 -7.12
CA ARG A 447 23.19 2.85 -8.31
C ARG A 447 22.38 3.36 -9.50
N ALA A 448 22.06 4.65 -9.52
CA ALA A 448 21.35 5.25 -10.64
C ALA A 448 22.24 5.24 -11.91
N GLY A 449 21.60 5.06 -13.05
CA GLY A 449 22.21 5.12 -14.38
C GLY A 449 21.75 6.37 -15.11
N SER A 450 22.23 6.57 -16.35
CA SER A 450 21.73 7.62 -17.25
C SER A 450 21.76 9.05 -16.67
N GLY A 451 22.77 9.36 -15.84
CA GLY A 451 22.95 10.69 -15.26
C GLY A 451 22.30 10.92 -13.89
N GLY A 452 21.60 9.92 -13.32
CA GLY A 452 21.02 10.03 -11.98
C GLY A 452 22.05 9.98 -10.83
N PRO A 453 21.59 10.05 -9.57
CA PRO A 453 20.20 9.85 -9.13
C PRO A 453 19.30 11.08 -9.20
N PHE A 454 19.86 12.25 -9.51
CA PHE A 454 19.10 13.49 -9.69
C PHE A 454 19.26 13.98 -11.13
N TRP A 455 18.14 14.29 -11.77
CA TRP A 455 18.09 14.89 -13.11
C TRP A 455 17.49 16.28 -13.00
N ILE A 456 18.32 17.30 -13.18
CA ILE A 456 17.90 18.70 -13.21
C ILE A 456 17.34 18.99 -14.60
N ILE A 457 16.08 19.44 -14.68
CA ILE A 457 15.34 19.63 -15.92
C ILE A 457 14.83 21.07 -16.00
N GLY A 458 15.10 21.74 -17.13
CA GLY A 458 14.68 23.12 -17.39
C GLY A 458 14.27 23.35 -18.83
N ASN A 459 13.45 24.39 -19.05
CA ASN A 459 13.02 24.87 -20.37
C ASN A 459 14.11 25.70 -21.06
#